data_AF-A0A661YXX8-F1
#
_entry.id   AF-A0A661YXX8-F1
#
_cell.length_a   1.000
_cell.length_b   1.000
_cell.length_c   1.000
_cell.angle_alpha   90.00
_cell.angle_beta   90.00
_cell.angle_gamma   90.00
#
_symmetry.space_group_name_H-M   'P 1'
#
loop_
_entity.id
_entity.type
_entity.pdbx_description
1 polymer ?
#
loop_
_entity_poly.entity_id
_entity_poly.type
_entity_poly.pdbx_seq_one_letter_code
_entity_poly.pdbx_strand_id
1 'polypeptide(L)'
;KPYIKTPEDKTWSKLSLPWMSIGYELKLTPMQVLTFYNAVANDGKMVKPSFVKELRKTGVLKKEFEPQVLNPKISSQSTIKQVQKMLEGVVQNGTATALKHSPYPIAGKTGTAQIFKKKSYNKRNYSASFVGYFPADNPKYSCIVVINNPNRGLYYASSVAVPVFKDIADKIYATDLDIQIPHKEDTVYQAPNSKVGAYYDVNKIYDELSFKIVSDVENAAFVYAKAQADSLSLYKRKIQYGLMPNVKYMSAKDAVYMLEEMGLKVKVEGVGKVVEQSIAAGVKINKGSLITIKLKI
;
A
#
# COMPACT_ATOMS: atom_id res chain seq x y z
N LYS A 1 -40.43 -5.55 6.34
CA LYS A 1 -40.21 -4.19 5.78
C LYS A 1 -39.46 -3.36 6.83
N PRO A 2 -38.58 -2.40 6.46
CA PRO A 2 -37.97 -1.50 7.44
C PRO A 2 -39.06 -0.65 8.11
N TYR A 3 -38.88 -0.30 9.38
CA TYR A 3 -39.72 0.71 10.03
C TYR A 3 -39.05 2.06 9.91
N ILE A 4 -39.71 2.95 9.16
CA ILE A 4 -39.34 4.35 9.00
C ILE A 4 -40.53 5.15 9.51
N LYS A 5 -40.32 5.93 10.56
CA LYS A 5 -41.38 6.71 11.20
C LYS A 5 -41.89 7.80 10.25
N THR A 6 -43.18 8.08 10.28
CA THR A 6 -43.85 9.05 9.42
C THR A 6 -44.77 9.97 10.23
N PRO A 7 -45.26 11.09 9.64
CA PRO A 7 -46.20 11.99 10.33
C PRO A 7 -47.49 11.34 10.83
N GLU A 8 -47.86 10.18 10.28
CA GLU A 8 -49.02 9.39 10.70
C GLU A 8 -48.77 8.60 12.00
N ASP A 9 -47.52 8.44 12.44
CA ASP A 9 -47.20 7.79 13.72
C ASP A 9 -47.65 8.66 14.91
N LYS A 10 -48.35 8.06 15.88
CA LYS A 10 -48.79 8.74 17.12
C LYS A 10 -47.67 9.39 17.92
N THR A 11 -46.43 8.91 17.76
CA THR A 11 -45.25 9.43 18.46
C THR A 11 -44.47 10.45 17.62
N TRP A 12 -44.94 10.80 16.42
CA TRP A 12 -44.33 11.82 15.59
C TRP A 12 -44.29 13.17 16.30
N SER A 13 -43.15 13.85 16.20
CA SER A 13 -42.98 15.19 16.76
C SER A 13 -42.11 16.03 15.83
N LYS A 14 -42.02 17.33 16.11
CA LYS A 14 -41.08 18.24 15.40
C LYS A 14 -39.62 17.81 15.55
N LEU A 15 -39.30 16.94 16.50
CA LEU A 15 -37.96 16.39 16.72
C LEU A 15 -37.70 15.15 15.85
N SER A 16 -38.72 14.48 15.31
CA SER A 16 -38.56 13.20 14.61
C SER A 16 -37.59 13.29 13.43
N LEU A 17 -37.71 14.31 12.58
CA LEU A 17 -36.83 14.50 11.42
C LEU A 17 -35.33 14.65 11.81
N PRO A 18 -34.96 15.55 12.74
CA PRO A 18 -33.59 15.62 13.25
C PRO A 18 -33.05 14.28 13.77
N TRP A 19 -33.83 13.54 14.57
CA TRP A 19 -33.39 12.26 15.14
C TRP A 19 -33.27 11.15 14.08
N MET A 20 -34.17 11.12 13.10
CA MET A 20 -34.09 10.21 11.97
C MET A 20 -32.84 10.44 11.12
N SER A 21 -32.42 11.70 10.94
CA SER A 21 -31.23 12.03 10.13
C SER A 21 -29.93 11.43 10.69
N ILE A 22 -29.89 11.17 12.00
CA ILE A 22 -28.75 10.54 12.70
C ILE A 22 -29.01 9.06 13.08
N GLY A 23 -30.06 8.44 12.54
CA GLY A 23 -30.32 7.00 12.66
C GLY A 23 -31.17 6.56 13.86
N TYR A 24 -31.83 7.48 14.56
CA TYR A 24 -32.79 7.17 15.63
C TYR A 24 -34.23 7.24 15.11
N GLU A 25 -35.19 6.72 15.89
CA GLU A 25 -36.61 6.58 15.46
C GLU A 25 -36.83 5.71 14.21
N LEU A 26 -35.82 4.91 13.85
CA LEU A 26 -35.85 3.97 12.74
C LEU A 26 -35.54 2.55 13.25
N LYS A 27 -36.09 1.51 12.61
CA LYS A 27 -35.73 0.13 12.90
C LYS A 27 -35.45 -0.62 11.60
N LEU A 28 -34.16 -0.87 11.36
CA LEU A 28 -33.66 -1.59 10.20
C LEU A 28 -32.80 -2.78 10.66
N THR A 29 -32.86 -3.86 9.89
CA THR A 29 -31.93 -4.99 10.03
C THR A 29 -30.59 -4.65 9.39
N PRO A 30 -29.47 -5.29 9.81
CA PRO A 30 -28.18 -5.11 9.15
C PRO A 30 -28.23 -5.37 7.65
N MET A 31 -29.01 -6.37 7.22
CA MET A 31 -29.20 -6.69 5.80
C MET A 31 -29.88 -5.55 5.03
N GLN A 32 -30.86 -4.86 5.62
CA GLN A 32 -31.51 -3.70 4.99
C GLN A 32 -30.56 -2.50 4.88
N VAL A 33 -29.75 -2.26 5.90
CA VAL A 33 -28.72 -1.22 5.87
C VAL A 33 -27.66 -1.54 4.80
N LEU A 34 -27.19 -2.78 4.76
CA LEU A 34 -26.25 -3.24 3.73
C LEU A 34 -26.84 -3.10 2.33
N THR A 35 -28.11 -3.46 2.13
CA THR A 35 -28.80 -3.31 0.84
C THR A 35 -28.83 -1.84 0.39
N PHE A 36 -29.04 -0.91 1.32
CA PHE A 36 -29.02 0.52 1.02
C PHE A 36 -27.63 1.02 0.64
N TYR A 37 -26.59 0.66 1.39
CA TYR A 37 -25.21 1.03 1.06
C TYR A 37 -24.71 0.34 -0.21
N ASN A 38 -25.14 -0.90 -0.48
CA ASN A 38 -24.88 -1.59 -1.73
C ASN A 38 -25.50 -0.84 -2.92
N ALA A 39 -26.69 -0.27 -2.77
CA ALA A 39 -27.29 0.57 -3.81
C ALA A 39 -26.45 1.82 -4.09
N VAL A 40 -25.84 2.45 -3.06
CA VAL A 40 -24.91 3.58 -3.25
C VAL A 40 -23.64 3.12 -3.97
N ALA A 41 -23.10 1.95 -3.63
CA ALA A 41 -21.95 1.35 -4.31
C ALA A 41 -22.26 1.01 -5.78
N ASN A 42 -23.47 0.52 -6.04
CA ASN A 42 -23.97 0.07 -7.35
C ASN A 42 -24.63 1.21 -8.14
N ASP A 43 -24.02 2.40 -8.14
CA ASP A 43 -24.45 3.59 -8.88
C ASP A 43 -25.95 3.94 -8.75
N GLY A 44 -26.52 3.72 -7.56
CA GLY A 44 -27.91 4.02 -7.23
C GLY A 44 -28.91 2.91 -7.54
N LYS A 45 -28.48 1.78 -8.10
CA LYS A 45 -29.34 0.62 -8.40
C LYS A 45 -29.42 -0.31 -7.19
N MET A 46 -30.57 -0.31 -6.53
CA MET A 46 -30.85 -1.19 -5.39
C MET A 46 -31.34 -2.55 -5.86
N VAL A 47 -30.64 -3.60 -5.44
CA VAL A 47 -30.96 -5.00 -5.76
C VAL A 47 -31.41 -5.75 -4.51
N LYS A 48 -32.19 -6.82 -4.71
CA LYS A 48 -32.61 -7.70 -3.64
C LYS A 48 -31.45 -8.63 -3.25
N PRO A 49 -31.08 -8.74 -1.96
CA PRO A 49 -30.13 -9.75 -1.53
C PRO A 49 -30.60 -11.16 -1.92
N SER A 50 -29.71 -11.95 -2.51
CA SER A 50 -29.94 -13.35 -2.86
C SER A 50 -28.85 -14.23 -2.27
N PHE A 51 -29.23 -15.42 -1.80
CA PHE A 51 -28.31 -16.47 -1.34
C PHE A 51 -28.15 -17.59 -2.36
N VAL A 52 -28.94 -17.58 -3.44
CA VAL A 52 -28.98 -18.65 -4.44
C VAL A 52 -28.65 -18.04 -5.79
N LYS A 53 -27.58 -18.54 -6.42
CA LYS A 53 -27.20 -18.19 -7.80
C LYS A 53 -27.83 -19.14 -8.81
N GLU A 54 -27.81 -20.43 -8.52
CA GLU A 54 -28.30 -21.47 -9.42
C GLU A 54 -28.77 -22.70 -8.65
N LEU A 55 -29.66 -23.48 -9.27
CA LEU A 55 -30.08 -24.80 -8.83
C LEU A 55 -29.60 -25.83 -9.84
N ARG A 56 -28.79 -26.78 -9.37
CA ARG A 56 -28.31 -27.92 -10.16
C ARG A 56 -28.92 -29.22 -9.67
N LYS A 57 -29.24 -30.12 -10.58
CA LYS A 57 -29.65 -31.50 -10.28
C LYS A 57 -28.73 -32.45 -11.03
N THR A 58 -27.96 -33.26 -10.29
CA THR A 58 -26.99 -34.21 -10.88
C THR A 58 -26.01 -33.49 -11.82
N GLY A 59 -25.45 -32.35 -11.38
CA GLY A 59 -24.53 -31.53 -12.19
C GLY A 59 -25.19 -30.66 -13.27
N VAL A 60 -26.42 -30.98 -13.69
CA VAL A 60 -27.15 -30.23 -14.73
C VAL A 60 -27.82 -28.99 -14.15
N LEU A 61 -27.53 -27.83 -14.76
CA LEU A 61 -28.21 -26.56 -14.45
C LEU A 61 -29.71 -26.68 -14.73
N LYS A 62 -30.54 -26.42 -13.71
CA LYS A 62 -32.00 -26.42 -13.83
C LYS A 62 -32.58 -25.02 -13.80
N LYS A 63 -31.96 -24.12 -13.04
CA LYS A 63 -32.42 -22.75 -12.91
C LYS A 63 -31.27 -21.86 -12.51
N GLU A 64 -31.13 -20.74 -13.21
CA GLU A 64 -30.28 -19.62 -12.80
C GLU A 64 -31.17 -18.51 -12.22
N PHE A 65 -30.67 -17.81 -11.21
CA PHE A 65 -31.40 -16.75 -10.51
C PHE A 65 -30.72 -15.41 -10.76
N GLU A 66 -31.33 -14.62 -11.64
CA GLU A 66 -30.85 -13.28 -11.96
C GLU A 66 -31.07 -12.29 -10.79
N PRO A 67 -30.18 -11.27 -10.64
CA PRO A 67 -30.37 -10.21 -9.65
C PRO A 67 -31.71 -9.47 -9.84
N GLN A 68 -32.57 -9.54 -8.83
CA GLN A 68 -33.84 -8.81 -8.84
C GLN A 68 -33.62 -7.35 -8.44
N VAL A 69 -33.95 -6.41 -9.32
CA VAL A 69 -33.90 -4.96 -9.04
C VAL A 69 -35.10 -4.56 -8.19
N LEU A 70 -34.85 -3.96 -7.03
CA LEU A 70 -35.88 -3.41 -6.14
C LEU A 70 -36.20 -1.96 -6.48
N ASN A 71 -35.15 -1.17 -6.75
CA ASN A 71 -35.26 0.21 -7.20
C ASN A 71 -34.12 0.49 -8.18
N PRO A 72 -34.41 0.82 -9.45
CA PRO A 72 -33.37 1.07 -10.44
C PRO A 72 -32.56 2.34 -10.15
N LYS A 73 -33.10 3.29 -9.38
CA LYS A 73 -32.49 4.60 -9.14
C LYS A 73 -32.99 5.19 -7.83
N ILE A 74 -32.24 4.99 -6.74
CA ILE A 74 -32.58 5.55 -5.41
C ILE A 74 -32.39 7.07 -5.32
N SER A 75 -31.57 7.66 -6.19
CA SER A 75 -31.31 9.09 -6.25
C SER A 75 -30.71 9.50 -7.60
N SER A 76 -30.45 10.79 -7.79
CA SER A 76 -29.76 11.28 -8.99
C SER A 76 -28.31 10.80 -9.02
N GLN A 77 -27.73 10.62 -10.22
CA GLN A 77 -26.35 10.15 -10.35
C GLN A 77 -25.35 11.13 -9.71
N SER A 78 -25.61 12.43 -9.82
CA SER A 78 -24.79 13.47 -9.19
C SER A 78 -24.84 13.37 -7.66
N THR A 79 -26.01 13.08 -7.08
CA THR A 79 -26.15 12.82 -5.64
C THR A 79 -25.39 11.56 -5.23
N ILE A 80 -25.53 10.45 -5.96
CA ILE A 80 -24.81 9.21 -5.67
C ILE A 80 -23.30 9.44 -5.67
N LYS A 81 -22.76 10.11 -6.70
CA LYS A 81 -21.32 10.42 -6.78
C LYS A 81 -20.85 11.33 -5.63
N GLN A 82 -21.67 12.29 -5.20
CA GLN A 82 -21.36 13.09 -4.02
C GLN A 82 -21.34 12.25 -2.74
N VAL A 83 -22.31 11.35 -2.56
CA VAL A 83 -22.35 10.45 -1.39
C VAL A 83 -21.16 9.50 -1.38
N GLN A 84 -20.79 8.91 -2.53
CA GLN A 84 -19.60 8.06 -2.65
C GLN A 84 -18.34 8.80 -2.17
N LYS A 85 -18.12 10.04 -2.65
CA LYS A 85 -17.00 10.91 -2.21
C LYS A 85 -17.06 11.22 -0.72
N MET A 86 -18.24 11.49 -0.17
CA MET A 86 -18.39 11.75 1.27
C MET A 86 -18.06 10.51 2.11
N LEU A 87 -18.44 9.32 1.65
CA LEU A 87 -18.13 8.04 2.34
C LEU A 87 -16.64 7.69 2.28
N GLU A 88 -15.96 7.98 1.17
CA GLU A 88 -14.50 7.92 1.11
C GLU A 88 -13.86 8.93 2.08
N GLY A 89 -14.41 10.13 2.17
CA GLY A 89 -13.96 11.18 3.10
C GLY A 89 -13.97 10.74 4.57
N VAL A 90 -14.90 9.87 4.97
CA VAL A 90 -14.94 9.29 6.32
C VAL A 90 -13.71 8.43 6.62
N VAL A 91 -13.20 7.72 5.61
CA VAL A 91 -11.98 6.91 5.72
C VAL A 91 -10.73 7.79 5.65
N GLN A 92 -10.70 8.76 4.75
CA GLN A 92 -9.52 9.60 4.54
C GLN A 92 -9.25 10.60 5.67
N ASN A 93 -10.32 11.21 6.18
CA ASN A 93 -10.24 12.38 7.08
C ASN A 93 -11.18 12.27 8.30
N GLY A 94 -11.89 11.14 8.47
CA GLY A 94 -12.96 11.01 9.45
C GLY A 94 -12.68 10.00 10.55
N THR A 95 -13.74 9.30 10.96
CA THR A 95 -13.74 8.36 12.09
C THR A 95 -13.21 6.98 11.74
N ALA A 96 -12.98 6.67 10.45
CA ALA A 96 -12.52 5.38 9.97
C ALA A 96 -11.08 5.41 9.43
N THR A 97 -10.24 6.31 9.94
CA THR A 97 -8.85 6.52 9.49
C THR A 97 -7.94 5.31 9.64
N ALA A 98 -8.31 4.33 10.46
CA ALA A 98 -7.62 3.03 10.52
C ALA A 98 -7.62 2.28 9.17
N LEU A 99 -8.53 2.62 8.26
CA LEU A 99 -8.63 2.05 6.90
C LEU A 99 -7.87 2.88 5.84
N LYS A 100 -7.32 4.05 6.20
CA LYS A 100 -6.74 5.02 5.27
C LYS A 100 -5.58 4.46 4.43
N HIS A 101 -4.75 3.63 5.06
CA HIS A 101 -3.54 3.07 4.44
C HIS A 101 -3.74 1.65 3.91
N SER A 102 -5.00 1.27 3.64
CA SER A 102 -5.31 0.03 2.94
C SER A 102 -4.71 0.06 1.52
N PRO A 103 -4.20 -1.07 0.99
CA PRO A 103 -3.67 -1.13 -0.38
C PRO A 103 -4.73 -0.92 -1.47
N TYR A 104 -6.01 -0.94 -1.09
CA TYR A 104 -7.16 -0.68 -1.96
C TYR A 104 -8.06 0.39 -1.32
N PRO A 105 -8.75 1.21 -2.13
CA PRO A 105 -9.59 2.28 -1.62
C PRO A 105 -10.84 1.71 -0.93
N ILE A 106 -11.24 2.29 0.20
CA ILE A 106 -12.42 1.88 0.97
C ILE A 106 -13.33 3.09 1.20
N ALA A 107 -14.64 2.88 1.07
CA ALA A 107 -15.66 3.86 1.42
C ALA A 107 -16.63 3.28 2.46
N GLY A 108 -17.06 4.09 3.43
CA GLY A 108 -18.02 3.61 4.42
C GLY A 108 -18.35 4.61 5.51
N LYS A 109 -19.13 4.15 6.49
CA LYS A 109 -19.56 4.97 7.62
C LYS A 109 -19.56 4.20 8.92
N THR A 110 -19.00 4.84 9.96
CA THR A 110 -19.14 4.40 11.34
C THR A 110 -20.52 4.79 11.90
N GLY A 111 -21.16 3.88 12.62
CA GLY A 111 -22.39 4.10 13.38
C GLY A 111 -22.19 3.75 14.85
N THR A 112 -22.67 4.62 15.74
CA THR A 112 -22.70 4.37 17.18
C THR A 112 -24.09 4.73 17.67
N ALA A 113 -24.89 3.73 18.01
CA ALA A 113 -26.28 3.92 18.44
C ALA A 113 -26.46 3.49 19.89
N GLN A 114 -27.22 4.27 20.67
CA GLN A 114 -27.63 3.86 22.02
C GLN A 114 -28.78 2.85 21.94
N ILE A 115 -28.66 1.73 22.64
CA ILE A 115 -29.69 0.69 22.68
C ILE A 115 -30.71 1.07 23.75
N PHE A 116 -31.96 1.27 23.33
CA PHE A 116 -33.09 1.49 24.24
C PHE A 116 -33.40 0.21 25.02
N LYS A 117 -33.35 0.27 26.36
CA LYS A 117 -33.66 -0.89 27.23
C LYS A 117 -34.43 -0.43 28.47
N LYS A 118 -35.59 -1.07 28.74
CA LYS A 118 -36.42 -0.85 29.94
C LYS A 118 -36.73 0.63 30.23
N LYS A 119 -37.39 1.32 29.28
CA LYS A 119 -37.92 2.69 29.38
C LYS A 119 -36.91 3.85 29.42
N SER A 120 -35.61 3.60 29.29
CA SER A 120 -34.62 4.66 29.11
C SER A 120 -33.44 4.24 28.22
N TYR A 121 -32.74 5.23 27.66
CA TYR A 121 -31.42 5.01 27.09
C TYR A 121 -30.44 4.75 28.23
N ASN A 122 -29.99 3.50 28.36
CA ASN A 122 -29.05 3.15 29.41
C ASN A 122 -27.63 3.50 28.94
N LYS A 123 -26.89 4.29 29.74
CA LYS A 123 -25.56 4.84 29.41
C LYS A 123 -24.46 3.80 29.13
N ARG A 124 -24.78 2.50 29.15
CA ARG A 124 -23.82 1.39 28.99
C ARG A 124 -24.13 0.44 27.83
N ASN A 125 -25.26 0.57 27.14
CA ASN A 125 -25.63 -0.33 26.04
C ASN A 125 -25.54 0.41 24.70
N TYR A 126 -24.48 0.14 23.95
CA TYR A 126 -24.24 0.71 22.63
C TYR A 126 -24.19 -0.39 21.58
N SER A 127 -24.65 -0.05 20.37
CA SER A 127 -24.37 -0.82 19.17
C SER A 127 -23.35 -0.04 18.36
N ALA A 128 -22.22 -0.69 18.08
CA ALA A 128 -21.13 -0.15 17.28
C ALA A 128 -21.14 -0.85 15.92
N SER A 129 -21.20 -0.09 14.84
CA SER A 129 -21.29 -0.66 13.49
C SER A 129 -20.39 0.06 12.51
N PHE A 130 -19.94 -0.66 11.49
CA PHE A 130 -19.34 -0.10 10.31
C PHE A 130 -19.99 -0.73 9.08
N VAL A 131 -20.38 0.09 8.11
CA VAL A 131 -20.91 -0.36 6.82
C VAL A 131 -20.13 0.34 5.72
N GLY A 132 -19.73 -0.41 4.70
CA GLY A 132 -18.89 0.12 3.63
C GLY A 132 -18.79 -0.82 2.45
N TYR A 133 -18.04 -0.39 1.44
CA TYR A 133 -17.76 -1.14 0.23
C TYR A 133 -16.33 -0.89 -0.24
N PHE A 134 -15.80 -1.85 -0.99
CA PHE A 134 -14.44 -1.83 -1.53
C PHE A 134 -14.33 -2.69 -2.80
N PRO A 135 -13.37 -2.38 -3.70
CA PRO A 135 -12.67 -1.09 -3.83
C PRO A 135 -13.65 0.10 -3.99
N ALA A 136 -13.34 1.29 -3.48
CA ALA A 136 -14.29 2.41 -3.49
C ALA A 136 -14.55 3.00 -4.89
N ASP A 137 -13.54 2.94 -5.75
CA ASP A 137 -13.53 3.42 -7.13
C ASP A 137 -14.27 2.49 -8.10
N ASN A 138 -14.15 1.17 -7.89
CA ASN A 138 -14.89 0.14 -8.62
C ASN A 138 -15.46 -0.91 -7.65
N PRO A 139 -16.59 -0.64 -6.98
CA PRO A 139 -17.10 -1.50 -5.92
C PRO A 139 -17.46 -2.91 -6.39
N LYS A 140 -16.84 -3.90 -5.73
CA LYS A 140 -17.16 -5.33 -5.92
C LYS A 140 -17.82 -5.93 -4.70
N TYR A 141 -17.41 -5.48 -3.51
CA TYR A 141 -17.86 -6.01 -2.23
C TYR A 141 -18.48 -4.91 -1.39
N SER A 142 -19.56 -5.24 -0.69
CA SER A 142 -20.13 -4.41 0.38
C SER A 142 -20.25 -5.25 1.65
N CYS A 143 -19.91 -4.68 2.80
CA CYS A 143 -19.90 -5.37 4.07
C CYS A 143 -20.50 -4.49 5.17
N ILE A 144 -21.20 -5.12 6.11
CA ILE A 144 -21.66 -4.51 7.36
C ILE A 144 -21.19 -5.35 8.54
N VAL A 145 -20.59 -4.69 9.52
CA VAL A 145 -20.20 -5.25 10.81
C VAL A 145 -21.02 -4.56 11.88
N VAL A 146 -21.67 -5.33 12.75
CA VAL A 146 -22.46 -4.83 13.88
C VAL A 146 -22.03 -5.57 15.14
N ILE A 147 -21.59 -4.82 16.13
CA ILE A 147 -21.16 -5.33 17.43
C ILE A 147 -22.09 -4.76 18.50
N ASN A 148 -22.83 -5.65 19.16
CA ASN A 148 -23.79 -5.27 20.20
C ASN A 148 -23.15 -5.38 21.58
N ASN A 149 -23.30 -4.33 22.38
CA ASN A 149 -22.76 -4.24 23.75
C ASN A 149 -21.27 -4.63 23.84
N PRO A 150 -20.38 -3.91 23.14
CA PRO A 150 -18.96 -4.17 23.30
C PRO A 150 -18.56 -3.90 24.76
N ASN A 151 -17.83 -4.85 25.36
CA ASN A 151 -17.38 -4.79 26.75
C ASN A 151 -16.05 -4.01 26.87
N ARG A 152 -15.67 -3.63 28.11
CA ARG A 152 -14.35 -3.06 28.45
C ARG A 152 -14.08 -1.61 27.99
N GLY A 153 -15.10 -0.76 27.91
CA GLY A 153 -14.91 0.68 27.67
C GLY A 153 -14.60 1.08 26.22
N LEU A 154 -14.51 0.12 25.30
CA LEU A 154 -14.39 0.34 23.86
C LEU A 154 -15.78 0.33 23.21
N TYR A 155 -16.45 1.47 23.17
CA TYR A 155 -17.81 1.59 22.61
C TYR A 155 -17.87 2.26 21.23
N TYR A 156 -16.76 2.82 20.75
CA TYR A 156 -16.71 3.47 19.45
C TYR A 156 -16.55 2.46 18.32
N ALA A 157 -17.34 2.59 17.26
CA ALA A 157 -17.22 1.74 16.07
C ALA A 157 -15.82 1.72 15.44
N SER A 158 -15.06 2.80 15.59
CA SER A 158 -13.66 2.90 15.13
C SER A 158 -12.72 1.90 15.79
N SER A 159 -12.96 1.51 17.04
CA SER A 159 -12.09 0.58 17.77
C SER A 159 -12.54 -0.87 17.71
N VAL A 160 -13.81 -1.14 17.40
CA VAL A 160 -14.36 -2.50 17.42
C VAL A 160 -14.84 -2.99 16.05
N ALA A 161 -15.63 -2.21 15.32
CA ALA A 161 -16.24 -2.66 14.06
C ALA A 161 -15.32 -2.45 12.86
N VAL A 162 -14.56 -1.34 12.85
CA VAL A 162 -13.64 -1.00 11.76
C VAL A 162 -12.49 -2.03 11.61
N PRO A 163 -11.83 -2.50 12.68
CA PRO A 163 -10.80 -3.54 12.55
C PRO A 163 -11.35 -4.85 11.96
N VAL A 164 -12.54 -5.28 12.40
CA VAL A 164 -13.18 -6.50 11.88
C VAL A 164 -13.51 -6.34 10.39
N PHE A 165 -14.00 -5.17 9.97
CA PHE A 165 -14.21 -4.89 8.54
C PHE A 165 -12.88 -4.98 7.76
N LYS A 166 -11.80 -4.40 8.30
CA LYS A 166 -10.48 -4.43 7.69
C LYS A 166 -9.99 -5.86 7.46
N ASP A 167 -10.07 -6.71 8.49
CA ASP A 167 -9.61 -8.10 8.40
C ASP A 167 -10.39 -8.89 7.34
N ILE A 168 -11.70 -8.67 7.25
CA ILE A 168 -12.54 -9.30 6.21
C ILE A 168 -12.15 -8.79 4.83
N ALA A 169 -11.99 -7.48 4.68
CA ALA A 169 -11.66 -6.86 3.40
C ALA A 169 -10.26 -7.25 2.92
N ASP A 170 -9.26 -7.27 3.80
CA ASP A 170 -7.89 -7.69 3.49
C ASP A 170 -7.85 -9.15 3.08
N LYS A 171 -8.60 -10.02 3.76
CA LYS A 171 -8.70 -11.43 3.40
C LYS A 171 -9.31 -11.61 2.01
N ILE A 172 -10.39 -10.88 1.70
CA ILE A 172 -11.02 -10.93 0.38
C ILE A 172 -10.04 -10.42 -0.68
N TYR A 173 -9.40 -9.28 -0.45
CA TYR A 173 -8.38 -8.70 -1.35
C TYR A 173 -7.22 -9.65 -1.62
N ALA A 174 -6.73 -10.35 -0.59
CA ALA A 174 -5.66 -11.32 -0.75
C ALA A 174 -6.07 -12.56 -1.57
N THR A 175 -7.36 -12.90 -1.61
CA THR A 175 -7.88 -14.10 -2.31
C THR A 175 -8.46 -13.83 -3.69
N ASP A 176 -8.93 -12.61 -3.94
CA ASP A 176 -9.58 -12.23 -5.20
C ASP A 176 -8.60 -11.44 -6.07
N LEU A 177 -8.02 -12.12 -7.07
CA LEU A 177 -7.06 -11.54 -7.99
C LEU A 177 -7.66 -10.44 -8.87
N ASP A 178 -8.97 -10.43 -9.10
CA ASP A 178 -9.64 -9.46 -9.99
C ASP A 178 -9.70 -8.06 -9.37
N ILE A 179 -9.64 -7.97 -8.04
CA ILE A 179 -9.64 -6.69 -7.31
C ILE A 179 -8.25 -6.25 -6.88
N GLN A 180 -7.24 -7.09 -7.05
CA GLN A 180 -5.86 -6.69 -6.79
C GLN A 180 -5.47 -5.65 -7.84
N ILE A 181 -5.02 -4.49 -7.36
CA ILE A 181 -4.45 -3.48 -8.25
C ILE A 181 -3.23 -4.17 -8.89
N PRO A 182 -3.18 -4.28 -10.23
CA PRO A 182 -2.02 -4.86 -10.88
C PRO A 182 -0.82 -4.08 -10.37
N HIS A 183 0.16 -4.78 -9.79
CA HIS A 183 1.43 -4.17 -9.46
C HIS A 183 1.90 -3.48 -10.74
N LYS A 184 1.92 -2.14 -10.74
CA LYS A 184 2.80 -1.43 -11.67
C LYS A 184 4.15 -2.07 -11.40
N GLU A 185 4.72 -2.72 -12.41
CA GLU A 185 6.11 -3.13 -12.35
C GLU A 185 6.88 -1.96 -11.76
N ASP A 186 7.72 -2.20 -10.75
CA ASP A 186 8.63 -1.19 -10.21
C ASP A 186 9.66 -0.86 -11.32
N THR A 187 9.23 -0.17 -12.39
CA THR A 187 10.04 0.10 -13.59
C THR A 187 11.01 1.26 -13.38
N VAL A 188 11.34 1.59 -12.13
CA VAL A 188 12.39 2.56 -11.82
C VAL A 188 13.54 1.81 -11.15
N TYR A 189 14.16 0.90 -11.90
CA TYR A 189 15.52 0.49 -11.61
C TYR A 189 16.42 1.68 -11.94
N GLN A 190 16.69 2.55 -10.97
CA GLN A 190 17.82 3.47 -11.11
C GLN A 190 19.10 2.64 -11.04
N ALA A 191 19.93 2.73 -12.09
CA ALA A 191 21.23 2.09 -12.07
C ALA A 191 21.99 2.58 -10.81
N PRO A 192 22.52 1.69 -9.95
CA PRO A 192 23.31 2.14 -8.83
C PRO A 192 24.63 2.75 -9.33
N ASN A 193 25.19 3.72 -8.62
CA ASN A 193 26.58 4.12 -8.84
C ASN A 193 27.52 2.97 -8.46
N SER A 194 28.60 2.74 -9.21
CA SER A 194 29.61 1.75 -8.82
C SER A 194 30.78 2.39 -8.09
N LYS A 195 31.43 1.58 -7.27
CA LYS A 195 32.81 1.85 -6.83
C LYS A 195 33.75 1.63 -8.02
N VAL A 196 34.99 2.11 -7.87
CA VAL A 196 36.03 1.86 -8.86
C VAL A 196 36.37 0.37 -8.84
N GLY A 197 36.25 -0.28 -10.00
CA GLY A 197 36.52 -1.70 -10.21
C GLY A 197 37.13 -1.96 -11.58
N ALA A 198 37.47 -3.22 -11.84
CA ALA A 198 37.99 -3.64 -13.13
C ALA A 198 36.96 -3.39 -14.23
N TYR A 199 37.39 -2.91 -15.40
CA TYR A 199 36.49 -2.58 -16.51
C TYR A 199 35.59 -3.76 -16.91
N TYR A 200 36.18 -4.96 -17.05
CA TYR A 200 35.45 -6.17 -17.42
C TYR A 200 34.33 -6.50 -16.43
N ASP A 201 34.62 -6.49 -15.12
CA ASP A 201 33.66 -6.85 -14.08
C ASP A 201 32.52 -5.84 -14.00
N VAL A 202 32.86 -4.54 -14.01
CA VAL A 202 31.85 -3.46 -13.93
C VAL A 202 30.95 -3.50 -15.16
N ASN A 203 31.53 -3.65 -16.36
CA ASN A 203 30.76 -3.71 -17.59
C ASN A 203 29.84 -4.93 -17.63
N LYS A 204 30.34 -6.12 -17.27
CA LYS A 204 29.56 -7.36 -17.26
C LYS A 204 28.39 -7.31 -16.28
N ILE A 205 28.59 -6.78 -15.07
CA ILE A 205 27.51 -6.66 -14.08
C ILE A 205 26.38 -5.76 -14.58
N TYR A 206 26.71 -4.59 -15.16
CA TYR A 206 25.66 -3.68 -15.66
C TYR A 206 24.98 -4.19 -16.93
N ASP A 207 25.69 -4.95 -17.77
CA ASP A 207 25.13 -5.64 -18.95
C ASP A 207 24.15 -6.75 -18.55
N GLU A 208 24.52 -7.61 -17.59
CA GLU A 208 23.63 -8.65 -17.03
C GLU A 208 22.37 -8.05 -16.38
N LEU A 209 22.50 -6.86 -15.78
CA LEU A 209 21.39 -6.11 -15.20
C LEU A 209 20.59 -5.30 -16.24
N SER A 210 20.89 -5.44 -17.53
CA SER A 210 20.18 -4.79 -18.64
C SER A 210 20.20 -3.26 -18.60
N PHE A 211 21.22 -2.66 -17.99
CA PHE A 211 21.39 -1.21 -18.01
C PHE A 211 22.07 -0.74 -19.29
N LYS A 212 21.57 0.35 -19.88
CA LYS A 212 22.22 0.99 -21.02
C LYS A 212 23.53 1.66 -20.58
N ILE A 213 24.65 1.10 -21.00
CA ILE A 213 25.98 1.66 -20.73
C ILE A 213 26.36 2.64 -21.84
N VAL A 214 26.72 3.86 -21.46
CA VAL A 214 27.29 4.89 -22.35
C VAL A 214 28.76 5.07 -21.92
N SER A 215 29.70 4.57 -22.72
CA SER A 215 31.12 4.65 -22.39
C SER A 215 31.98 5.04 -23.59
N ASP A 216 32.74 6.13 -23.45
CA ASP A 216 33.83 6.51 -24.39
C ASP A 216 35.19 5.95 -23.94
N VAL A 217 35.16 4.88 -23.13
CA VAL A 217 36.33 4.39 -22.40
C VAL A 217 36.88 3.14 -23.06
N GLU A 218 37.76 3.33 -24.05
CA GLU A 218 38.51 2.22 -24.65
C GLU A 218 39.78 1.89 -23.82
N ASN A 219 40.07 0.59 -23.71
CA ASN A 219 41.30 0.04 -23.10
C ASN A 219 41.61 0.62 -21.69
N ALA A 220 40.62 0.65 -20.79
CA ALA A 220 40.83 1.01 -19.40
C ALA A 220 40.95 -0.22 -18.51
N ALA A 221 41.98 -0.28 -17.67
CA ALA A 221 42.11 -1.34 -16.66
C ALA A 221 41.05 -1.18 -15.55
N PHE A 222 40.77 0.07 -15.14
CA PHE A 222 39.83 0.37 -14.06
C PHE A 222 38.89 1.51 -14.43
N VAL A 223 37.62 1.36 -14.05
CA VAL A 223 36.55 2.33 -14.26
C VAL A 223 35.67 2.47 -13.04
N TYR A 224 34.85 3.52 -13.01
CA TYR A 224 33.71 3.63 -12.11
C TYR A 224 32.49 4.11 -12.88
N ALA A 225 31.32 3.77 -12.39
CA ALA A 225 30.05 4.07 -13.01
C ALA A 225 29.31 5.16 -12.25
N LYS A 226 28.72 6.10 -13.00
CA LYS A 226 27.70 7.00 -12.45
C LYS A 226 26.37 6.78 -13.13
N ALA A 227 25.34 6.68 -12.31
CA ALA A 227 23.94 6.64 -12.70
C ALA A 227 23.53 7.98 -13.32
N GLN A 228 22.83 7.91 -14.44
CA GLN A 228 22.02 8.98 -15.02
C GLN A 228 20.56 8.52 -15.05
N ALA A 229 19.63 9.40 -15.42
CA ALA A 229 18.20 9.14 -15.36
C ALA A 229 17.80 7.78 -15.98
N ASP A 230 18.31 7.49 -17.20
CA ASP A 230 17.98 6.26 -17.95
C ASP A 230 19.21 5.51 -18.49
N SER A 231 20.41 5.86 -18.01
CA SER A 231 21.66 5.26 -18.50
C SER A 231 22.79 5.32 -17.48
N LEU A 232 23.87 4.62 -17.75
CA LEU A 232 25.04 4.54 -16.90
C LEU A 232 26.28 4.97 -17.67
N SER A 233 27.04 5.94 -17.14
CA SER A 233 28.30 6.37 -17.75
C SER A 233 29.51 5.79 -17.03
N LEU A 234 30.41 5.17 -17.79
CA LEU A 234 31.69 4.69 -17.29
C LEU A 234 32.77 5.75 -17.45
N TYR A 235 33.60 5.92 -16.44
CA TYR A 235 34.72 6.87 -16.44
C TYR A 235 36.05 6.14 -16.23
N LYS A 236 37.03 6.41 -17.11
CA LYS A 236 38.39 5.87 -17.01
C LYS A 236 39.09 6.40 -15.77
N ARG A 237 39.71 5.51 -14.99
CA ARG A 237 40.72 5.91 -14.01
C ARG A 237 42.11 5.67 -14.59
N LYS A 238 42.86 6.75 -14.86
CA LYS A 238 44.26 6.65 -15.29
C LYS A 238 45.13 6.26 -14.10
N ILE A 239 45.87 5.16 -14.21
CA ILE A 239 46.86 4.71 -13.23
C ILE A 239 48.24 4.93 -13.86
N GLN A 240 49.10 5.67 -13.17
CA GLN A 240 50.47 5.91 -13.59
C GLN A 240 51.40 4.96 -12.82
N TYR A 241 52.01 4.01 -13.52
CA TYR A 241 52.93 3.06 -12.91
C TYR A 241 54.17 3.77 -12.33
N GLY A 242 54.58 3.37 -11.13
CA GLY A 242 55.68 4.00 -10.39
C GLY A 242 55.28 5.20 -9.52
N LEU A 243 54.04 5.67 -9.61
CA LEU A 243 53.45 6.62 -8.66
C LEU A 243 52.32 5.95 -7.89
N MET A 244 52.11 6.40 -6.65
CA MET A 244 51.05 5.90 -5.78
C MET A 244 49.69 6.24 -6.39
N PRO A 245 48.83 5.25 -6.68
CA PRO A 245 47.48 5.54 -7.16
C PRO A 245 46.65 6.15 -6.03
N ASN A 246 45.66 6.96 -6.41
CA ASN A 246 44.57 7.27 -5.49
C ASN A 246 43.71 6.01 -5.39
N VAL A 247 43.60 5.42 -4.21
CA VAL A 247 42.75 4.25 -3.94
C VAL A 247 41.52 4.59 -3.08
N LYS A 248 41.30 5.87 -2.78
CA LYS A 248 40.10 6.30 -2.05
C LYS A 248 38.83 5.88 -2.81
N TYR A 249 37.85 5.44 -2.03
CA TYR A 249 36.55 4.92 -2.46
C TYR A 249 36.57 3.54 -3.14
N MET A 250 37.73 2.89 -3.27
CA MET A 250 37.81 1.51 -3.76
C MET A 250 37.33 0.51 -2.70
N SER A 251 36.93 -0.69 -3.16
CA SER A 251 36.72 -1.83 -2.29
C SER A 251 38.08 -2.35 -1.77
N ALA A 252 38.08 -3.08 -0.65
CA ALA A 252 39.28 -3.73 -0.13
C ALA A 252 39.94 -4.62 -1.19
N LYS A 253 39.14 -5.43 -1.88
CA LYS A 253 39.58 -6.39 -2.91
C LYS A 253 40.30 -5.67 -4.05
N ASP A 254 39.66 -4.64 -4.61
CA ASP A 254 40.20 -3.93 -5.78
C ASP A 254 41.44 -3.10 -5.40
N ALA A 255 41.42 -2.47 -4.22
CA ALA A 255 42.54 -1.67 -3.73
C ALA A 255 43.77 -2.54 -3.44
N VAL A 256 43.58 -3.69 -2.79
CA VAL A 256 44.66 -4.63 -2.50
C VAL A 256 45.24 -5.17 -3.81
N TYR A 257 44.38 -5.68 -4.70
CA TYR A 257 44.81 -6.22 -6.00
C TYR A 257 45.68 -5.20 -6.77
N MET A 258 45.20 -3.96 -6.90
CA MET A 258 45.91 -2.90 -7.61
C MET A 258 47.26 -2.56 -6.98
N LEU A 259 47.31 -2.42 -5.65
CA LEU A 259 48.53 -2.04 -4.96
C LEU A 259 49.58 -3.17 -4.97
N GLU A 260 49.14 -4.43 -4.84
CA GLU A 260 50.01 -5.60 -4.90
C GLU A 260 50.52 -5.86 -6.32
N GLU A 261 49.70 -5.66 -7.35
CA GLU A 261 50.13 -5.69 -8.76
C GLU A 261 51.24 -4.65 -9.03
N MET A 262 51.16 -3.49 -8.38
CA MET A 262 52.21 -2.45 -8.42
C MET A 262 53.45 -2.79 -7.58
N GLY A 263 53.47 -3.96 -6.93
CA GLY A 263 54.59 -4.48 -6.16
C GLY A 263 54.67 -3.95 -4.72
N LEU A 264 53.59 -3.40 -4.17
CA LEU A 264 53.52 -2.94 -2.78
C LEU A 264 53.06 -4.05 -1.83
N LYS A 265 53.43 -3.95 -0.55
CA LYS A 265 52.87 -4.79 0.52
C LYS A 265 51.73 -4.03 1.18
N VAL A 266 50.52 -4.58 1.18
CA VAL A 266 49.32 -3.87 1.65
C VAL A 266 48.92 -4.34 3.05
N LYS A 267 48.79 -3.38 3.98
CA LYS A 267 48.16 -3.58 5.29
C LYS A 267 46.77 -2.96 5.28
N VAL A 268 45.76 -3.76 5.58
CA VAL A 268 44.35 -3.34 5.58
C VAL A 268 43.87 -3.15 7.01
N GLU A 269 43.24 -2.01 7.30
CA GLU A 269 42.66 -1.69 8.61
C GLU A 269 41.17 -1.30 8.44
N GLY A 270 40.27 -2.06 9.07
CA GLY A 270 38.82 -1.82 9.03
C GLY A 270 38.08 -2.53 7.91
N VAL A 271 36.82 -2.14 7.69
CA VAL A 271 35.91 -2.77 6.71
C VAL A 271 35.13 -1.69 5.93
N GLY A 272 34.80 -1.97 4.66
CA GLY A 272 34.03 -1.07 3.80
C GLY A 272 34.80 -0.52 2.61
N LYS A 273 34.75 0.79 2.39
CA LYS A 273 35.48 1.50 1.31
C LYS A 273 36.73 2.17 1.87
N VAL A 274 37.79 2.25 1.06
CA VAL A 274 39.02 2.94 1.46
C VAL A 274 38.73 4.43 1.66
N VAL A 275 38.99 4.93 2.87
CA VAL A 275 38.87 6.36 3.22
C VAL A 275 40.24 7.03 3.28
N GLU A 276 41.27 6.28 3.59
CA GLU A 276 42.63 6.78 3.81
C GLU A 276 43.68 5.81 3.26
N GLN A 277 44.79 6.37 2.76
CA GLN A 277 45.97 5.64 2.30
C GLN A 277 47.20 6.32 2.91
N SER A 278 48.17 5.55 3.43
CA SER A 278 49.33 6.11 4.15
C SER A 278 50.35 6.80 3.25
N ILE A 279 50.37 6.48 1.95
CA ILE A 279 51.16 7.20 0.94
C ILE A 279 50.19 8.02 0.09
N ALA A 280 50.42 9.32 -0.02
CA ALA A 280 49.57 10.20 -0.81
C ALA A 280 49.63 9.86 -2.31
N ALA A 281 48.51 10.04 -3.00
CA ALA A 281 48.44 9.81 -4.44
C ALA A 281 49.43 10.71 -5.22
N GLY A 282 50.07 10.17 -6.25
CA GLY A 282 51.07 10.86 -7.06
C GLY A 282 52.50 10.84 -6.51
N VAL A 283 52.72 10.30 -5.30
CA VAL A 283 54.06 10.12 -4.73
C VAL A 283 54.76 8.92 -5.39
N LYS A 284 56.06 9.03 -5.68
CA LYS A 284 56.83 7.92 -6.26
C LYS A 284 56.87 6.72 -5.31
N ILE A 285 56.59 5.52 -5.83
CA ILE A 285 56.59 4.28 -5.07
C ILE A 285 57.71 3.34 -5.50
N ASN A 286 58.26 2.62 -4.53
CA ASN A 286 59.27 1.59 -4.76
C ASN A 286 58.65 0.21 -4.51
N LYS A 287 59.08 -0.80 -5.28
CA LYS A 287 58.65 -2.18 -5.07
C LYS A 287 59.07 -2.64 -3.67
N GLY A 288 58.17 -3.32 -2.97
CA GLY A 288 58.34 -3.81 -1.61
C GLY A 288 57.96 -2.83 -0.50
N SER A 289 57.62 -1.58 -0.83
CA SER A 289 57.15 -0.60 0.17
C SER A 289 55.84 -1.05 0.84
N LEU A 290 55.75 -0.85 2.15
CA LEU A 290 54.52 -1.10 2.92
C LEU A 290 53.56 0.08 2.79
N ILE A 291 52.31 -0.19 2.39
CA ILE A 291 51.21 0.77 2.35
C ILE A 291 50.12 0.33 3.31
N THR A 292 49.64 1.24 4.16
CA THR A 292 48.47 1.01 5.00
C THR A 292 47.26 1.72 4.40
N ILE A 293 46.16 0.99 4.22
CA ILE A 293 44.86 1.54 3.81
C ILE A 293 43.83 1.35 4.93
N LYS A 294 43.08 2.42 5.23
CA LYS A 294 42.00 2.39 6.23
C LYS A 294 40.64 2.41 5.56
N LEU A 295 39.73 1.57 6.04
CA LEU A 295 38.40 1.37 5.48
C LEU A 295 37.30 1.73 6.48
N LYS A 296 36.19 2.29 5.96
CA LYS A 296 34.95 2.55 6.70
C LYS A 296 33.73 2.22 5.84
N ILE A 297 32.59 1.87 6.46
CA ILE A 297 31.31 1.59 5.79
C ILE A 297 30.71 2.89 5.22
#